data_AF-A0A951M4N0-F1
#
_entry.id   AF-A0A951M4N0-F1
#
_cell.length_a   1.000
_cell.length_b   1.000
_cell.length_c   1.000
_cell.angle_alpha   90.00
_cell.angle_beta   90.00
_cell.angle_gamma   90.00
#
_symmetry.space_group_name_H-M   'P 1'
#
loop_
_entity.id
_entity.type
_entity.pdbx_description
1 polymer ?
#
loop_
_entity_poly.entity_id
_entity_poly.type
_entity_poly.pdbx_seq_one_letter_code
_entity_poly.pdbx_strand_id
1 'polypeptide(L)'
;MQTRQLGASGPRVSTLGLGCMGMSDFYGPADRAEGIETIHAALDAGINLLDTGDFYGMGHNEMLIREALAERARGEIVISVKFGALRDVGGNFAGVDTRPVAIRNFLAYTLRRLGTDYVDIYRPARLDPSVPIEETVGAIADLVKAGHVRHIGLSEVSAATLRRARAVHPICDLQIEYALVSRGIEAEILPTCRELGIGITAYGVLARGLISGHWSKERAAAAGDFRSRNPRFGAENIDRNLALVERLRTTARERGMSVAELAIAWVLSRGSDIVPLIGARRCSQLDEALRALAAHLSVEDLSEIERAAPPGAIAGERYDPRQMAALDSERGANDQAWDRKTRRRAPAYTTARGSRVLAALERIFRTWVVVFPEKALAQNPYPRDIVFYGTRKSHQTLLQ
;
A
#
# COMPACT_ATOMS: atom_id res chain seq x y z
N MET A 1 -19.69 -15.01 -12.10
CA MET A 1 -18.41 -14.96 -11.35
C MET A 1 -18.47 -15.91 -10.17
N GLN A 2 -17.42 -16.70 -9.91
CA GLN A 2 -17.32 -17.49 -8.67
C GLN A 2 -16.92 -16.59 -7.50
N THR A 3 -17.29 -16.96 -6.27
CA THR A 3 -16.91 -16.21 -5.06
C THR A 3 -16.10 -17.05 -4.09
N ARG A 4 -15.17 -16.40 -3.38
CA ARG A 4 -14.30 -16.96 -2.34
C ARG A 4 -14.57 -16.25 -1.02
N GLN A 5 -14.41 -16.99 0.08
CA GLN A 5 -14.44 -16.44 1.42
C GLN A 5 -13.03 -15.91 1.74
N LEU A 6 -12.87 -14.59 1.89
CA LEU A 6 -11.56 -13.98 2.07
C LEU A 6 -11.10 -14.10 3.54
N GLY A 7 -10.45 -15.21 3.85
CA GLY A 7 -10.15 -15.61 5.23
C GLY A 7 -11.39 -16.03 6.02
N ALA A 8 -11.17 -16.70 7.15
CA ALA A 8 -12.22 -17.34 7.94
C ALA A 8 -13.25 -16.37 8.54
N SER A 9 -12.91 -15.07 8.63
CA SER A 9 -13.75 -14.01 9.22
C SER A 9 -14.01 -12.81 8.30
N GLY A 10 -13.60 -12.91 7.03
CA GLY A 10 -13.73 -11.82 6.08
C GLY A 10 -15.03 -11.80 5.28
N PRO A 11 -15.10 -10.96 4.25
CA PRO A 11 -16.24 -10.91 3.33
C PRO A 11 -16.16 -12.00 2.26
N ARG A 12 -17.28 -12.24 1.57
CA ARG A 12 -17.29 -12.98 0.30
C ARG A 12 -16.90 -12.03 -0.83
N VAL A 13 -15.90 -12.43 -1.60
CA VAL A 13 -15.37 -11.64 -2.72
C VAL A 13 -15.36 -12.48 -4.00
N SER A 14 -15.38 -11.83 -5.16
CA SER A 14 -15.10 -12.46 -6.44
C SER A 14 -13.71 -13.11 -6.46
N THR A 15 -13.52 -14.12 -7.31
CA THR A 15 -12.23 -14.82 -7.44
C THR A 15 -11.07 -13.92 -7.89
N LEU A 16 -11.36 -12.76 -8.48
CA LEU A 16 -10.42 -11.68 -8.75
C LEU A 16 -10.88 -10.41 -8.04
N GLY A 17 -9.94 -9.55 -7.66
CA GLY A 17 -10.21 -8.15 -7.33
C GLY A 17 -9.61 -7.20 -8.35
N LEU A 18 -10.19 -6.02 -8.49
CA LEU A 18 -9.66 -4.94 -9.32
C LEU A 18 -8.80 -4.01 -8.47
N GLY A 19 -7.51 -3.88 -8.83
CA GLY A 19 -6.63 -2.87 -8.25
C GLY A 19 -6.75 -1.55 -9.00
N CYS A 20 -7.26 -0.52 -8.34
CA CYS A 20 -7.61 0.77 -8.98
C CYS A 20 -6.45 1.77 -9.02
N MET A 21 -5.30 1.48 -8.38
CA MET A 21 -4.15 2.40 -8.24
C MET A 21 -3.74 3.07 -9.57
N GLY A 22 -3.65 2.29 -10.66
CA GLY A 22 -3.18 2.76 -11.96
C GLY A 22 -4.14 3.71 -12.70
N MET A 23 -5.35 3.91 -12.18
CA MET A 23 -6.36 4.84 -12.72
C MET A 23 -6.19 6.27 -12.15
N SER A 24 -5.15 6.53 -11.36
CA SER A 24 -4.95 7.84 -10.74
C SER A 24 -3.49 8.23 -10.55
N ASP A 25 -2.58 7.27 -10.37
CA ASP A 25 -1.16 7.55 -10.13
C ASP A 25 -0.25 6.41 -10.67
N PHE A 26 1.06 6.57 -10.51
CA PHE A 26 2.16 5.60 -10.70
C PHE A 26 2.49 5.13 -12.12
N TYR A 27 1.53 5.07 -13.05
CA TYR A 27 1.75 4.52 -14.40
C TYR A 27 1.56 5.56 -15.53
N GLY A 28 1.89 6.82 -15.26
CA GLY A 28 1.73 7.93 -16.19
C GLY A 28 0.33 8.56 -16.15
N PRO A 29 -0.01 9.42 -17.13
CA PRO A 29 -1.31 10.08 -17.19
C PRO A 29 -2.44 9.06 -17.12
N ALA A 30 -3.46 9.32 -16.29
CA ALA A 30 -4.66 8.49 -16.20
C ALA A 30 -5.80 9.17 -16.95
N ASP A 31 -6.58 8.39 -17.69
CA ASP A 31 -7.82 8.86 -18.28
C ASP A 31 -8.98 8.52 -17.33
N ARG A 32 -9.75 9.54 -16.97
CA ARG A 32 -10.82 9.44 -15.99
C ARG A 32 -12.01 8.65 -16.52
N ALA A 33 -12.40 8.86 -17.78
CA ALA A 33 -13.52 8.15 -18.39
C ALA A 33 -13.17 6.67 -18.57
N GLU A 34 -11.96 6.38 -19.07
CA GLU A 34 -11.46 5.01 -19.23
C GLU A 34 -11.37 4.27 -17.89
N GLY A 35 -10.98 4.97 -16.81
CA GLY A 35 -10.98 4.43 -15.46
C GLY A 35 -12.38 4.05 -14.97
N ILE A 36 -13.37 4.91 -15.15
CA ILE A 36 -14.77 4.65 -14.77
C ILE A 36 -15.33 3.48 -15.59
N GLU A 37 -15.14 3.49 -16.91
CA GLU A 37 -15.58 2.41 -17.80
C GLU A 37 -14.95 1.07 -17.41
N THR A 38 -13.67 1.06 -17.01
CA THR A 38 -12.99 -0.15 -16.54
C THR A 38 -13.58 -0.66 -15.22
N ILE A 39 -13.94 0.23 -14.29
CA ILE A 39 -14.63 -0.15 -13.05
C ILE A 39 -16.00 -0.75 -13.38
N HIS A 40 -16.78 -0.12 -14.26
CA HIS A 40 -18.07 -0.64 -14.70
C HIS A 40 -17.93 -2.02 -15.34
N ALA A 41 -17.02 -2.19 -16.29
CA ALA A 41 -16.77 -3.47 -16.94
C ALA A 41 -16.39 -4.58 -15.93
N ALA A 42 -15.61 -4.24 -14.90
CA ALA A 42 -15.27 -5.20 -13.83
C ALA A 42 -16.50 -5.61 -13.02
N LEU A 43 -17.31 -4.64 -12.59
CA LEU A 43 -18.54 -4.90 -11.83
C LEU A 43 -19.55 -5.70 -12.67
N ASP A 44 -19.70 -5.37 -13.94
CA ASP A 44 -20.62 -6.05 -14.88
C ASP A 44 -20.15 -7.50 -15.18
N ALA A 45 -18.84 -7.76 -15.15
CA ALA A 45 -18.28 -9.11 -15.18
C ALA A 45 -18.44 -9.88 -13.86
N GLY A 46 -18.97 -9.24 -12.82
CA GLY A 46 -19.22 -9.80 -11.49
C GLY A 46 -18.04 -9.72 -10.53
N ILE A 47 -16.99 -8.95 -10.84
CA ILE A 47 -15.96 -8.60 -9.85
C ILE A 47 -16.61 -7.68 -8.82
N ASN A 48 -16.45 -7.97 -7.53
CA ASN A 48 -17.01 -7.15 -6.46
C ASN A 48 -15.97 -6.56 -5.51
N LEU A 49 -14.70 -6.98 -5.60
CA LEU A 49 -13.61 -6.44 -4.77
C LEU A 49 -12.87 -5.34 -5.52
N LEU A 50 -12.99 -4.10 -5.03
CA LEU A 50 -12.24 -2.93 -5.49
C LEU A 50 -11.16 -2.57 -4.47
N ASP A 51 -9.88 -2.57 -4.87
CA ASP A 51 -8.75 -2.24 -4.01
C ASP A 51 -8.15 -0.87 -4.35
N THR A 52 -8.05 -0.02 -3.33
CA THR A 52 -7.56 1.37 -3.43
C THR A 52 -6.71 1.76 -2.21
N GLY A 53 -6.34 3.03 -2.12
CA GLY A 53 -5.60 3.61 -1.00
C GLY A 53 -5.75 5.13 -0.94
N ASP A 54 -5.79 5.67 0.27
CA ASP A 54 -6.01 7.10 0.53
C ASP A 54 -4.93 8.01 -0.10
N PHE A 55 -3.74 7.46 -0.30
CA PHE A 55 -2.59 8.13 -0.89
C PHE A 55 -2.51 7.97 -2.42
N TYR A 56 -3.36 7.16 -3.06
CA TYR A 56 -3.38 7.00 -4.51
C TYR A 56 -3.93 8.26 -5.18
N GLY A 57 -3.04 9.04 -5.81
CA GLY A 57 -3.36 10.38 -6.28
C GLY A 57 -3.86 11.29 -5.15
N MET A 58 -3.38 11.08 -3.91
CA MET A 58 -3.77 11.84 -2.72
C MET A 58 -5.30 11.94 -2.53
N GLY A 59 -6.00 10.82 -2.74
CA GLY A 59 -7.44 10.69 -2.61
C GLY A 59 -8.21 10.80 -3.92
N HIS A 60 -7.55 11.13 -5.04
CA HIS A 60 -8.16 11.12 -6.37
C HIS A 60 -8.80 9.77 -6.70
N ASN A 61 -8.13 8.65 -6.39
CA ASN A 61 -8.64 7.31 -6.72
C ASN A 61 -9.93 6.96 -5.97
N GLU A 62 -10.05 7.37 -4.71
CA GLU A 62 -11.29 7.18 -3.93
C GLU A 62 -12.45 8.01 -4.50
N MET A 63 -12.18 9.23 -4.98
CA MET A 63 -13.20 10.07 -5.64
C MET A 63 -13.63 9.51 -7.00
N LEU A 64 -12.70 8.94 -7.76
CA LEU A 64 -13.00 8.22 -9.02
C LEU A 64 -13.90 7.01 -8.75
N ILE A 65 -13.59 6.22 -7.73
CA ILE A 65 -14.41 5.07 -7.32
C ILE A 65 -15.80 5.53 -6.92
N ARG A 66 -15.92 6.58 -6.08
CA ARG A 66 -17.22 7.12 -5.68
C ARG A 66 -18.13 7.41 -6.88
N GLU A 67 -17.58 8.05 -7.89
CA GLU A 67 -18.33 8.38 -9.09
C GLU A 67 -18.73 7.14 -9.90
N ALA A 68 -17.80 6.20 -10.09
CA ALA A 68 -18.11 4.94 -10.77
C ALA A 68 -19.21 4.14 -10.04
N LEU A 69 -19.33 4.31 -8.72
CA LEU A 69 -20.32 3.64 -7.88
C LEU A 69 -21.63 4.41 -7.68
N ALA A 70 -21.80 5.60 -8.29
CA ALA A 70 -22.95 6.46 -8.03
C ALA A 70 -24.31 5.77 -8.27
N GLU A 71 -24.35 4.82 -9.21
CA GLU A 71 -25.56 4.07 -9.61
C GLU A 71 -25.49 2.58 -9.20
N ARG A 72 -24.54 2.20 -8.33
CA ARG A 72 -24.35 0.81 -7.89
C ARG A 72 -24.78 0.62 -6.45
N ALA A 73 -25.35 -0.54 -6.13
CA ALA A 73 -25.73 -0.87 -4.77
C ALA A 73 -24.48 -1.08 -3.91
N ARG A 74 -24.24 -0.15 -2.96
CA ARG A 74 -23.04 -0.17 -2.10
C ARG A 74 -22.83 -1.49 -1.35
N GLY A 75 -23.92 -2.17 -0.97
CA GLY A 75 -23.89 -3.46 -0.25
C GLY A 75 -23.41 -4.66 -1.07
N GLU A 76 -23.36 -4.55 -2.40
CA GLU A 76 -22.89 -5.62 -3.29
C GLU A 76 -21.38 -5.54 -3.57
N ILE A 77 -20.74 -4.44 -3.15
CA ILE A 77 -19.36 -4.10 -3.49
C ILE A 77 -18.51 -4.12 -2.22
N VAL A 78 -17.33 -4.73 -2.32
CA VAL A 78 -16.33 -4.78 -1.27
C VAL A 78 -15.21 -3.79 -1.61
N ILE A 79 -15.08 -2.72 -0.83
CA ILE A 79 -14.02 -1.72 -0.99
C ILE A 79 -12.91 -2.01 0.03
N SER A 80 -11.70 -2.32 -0.47
CA SER A 80 -10.47 -2.49 0.30
C SER A 80 -9.64 -1.22 0.20
N VAL A 81 -9.34 -0.59 1.34
CA VAL A 81 -8.56 0.67 1.39
C VAL A 81 -7.29 0.48 2.20
N LYS A 82 -6.16 0.84 1.59
CA LYS A 82 -4.90 1.08 2.30
C LYS A 82 -4.83 2.52 2.80
N PHE A 83 -4.33 2.70 4.02
CA PHE A 83 -4.17 4.04 4.59
C PHE A 83 -2.76 4.31 5.10
N GLY A 84 -2.46 5.59 5.33
CA GLY A 84 -1.36 6.00 6.20
C GLY A 84 0.02 6.04 5.55
N ALA A 85 0.15 5.82 4.24
CA ALA A 85 1.38 6.20 3.53
C ALA A 85 1.38 7.72 3.35
N LEU A 86 2.33 8.40 4.00
CA LEU A 86 2.41 9.85 3.99
C LEU A 86 2.96 10.35 2.65
N ARG A 87 2.43 11.48 2.18
CA ARG A 87 2.86 12.17 0.96
C ARG A 87 3.29 13.59 1.30
N ASP A 88 4.43 14.03 0.79
CA ASP A 88 4.86 15.43 0.90
C ASP A 88 4.20 16.32 -0.18
N VAL A 89 4.44 17.63 -0.14
CA VAL A 89 3.90 18.60 -1.11
C VAL A 89 4.35 18.31 -2.54
N GLY A 90 5.52 17.69 -2.72
CA GLY A 90 6.03 17.25 -4.02
C GLY A 90 5.45 15.90 -4.48
N GLY A 91 4.58 15.28 -3.68
CA GLY A 91 4.01 13.96 -3.96
C GLY A 91 4.96 12.80 -3.65
N ASN A 92 6.10 13.02 -3.01
CA ASN A 92 6.99 11.91 -2.60
C ASN A 92 6.44 11.22 -1.35
N PHE A 93 6.82 9.95 -1.18
CA PHE A 93 6.55 9.25 0.07
C PHE A 93 7.36 9.85 1.22
N ALA A 94 6.67 10.14 2.33
CA ALA A 94 7.23 10.76 3.54
C ALA A 94 7.16 9.82 4.76
N GLY A 95 7.14 8.51 4.52
CA GLY A 95 7.01 7.49 5.56
C GLY A 95 5.58 6.98 5.74
N VAL A 96 5.30 6.44 6.91
CA VAL A 96 4.05 5.78 7.25
C VAL A 96 3.62 6.26 8.63
N ASP A 97 2.34 6.56 8.81
CA ASP A 97 1.75 6.91 10.11
C ASP A 97 0.56 6.01 10.39
N THR A 98 0.68 5.17 11.42
CA THR A 98 -0.42 4.34 11.91
C THR A 98 -0.75 4.61 13.36
N ARG A 99 -0.42 5.81 13.87
CA ARG A 99 -0.82 6.21 15.23
C ARG A 99 -2.35 6.22 15.32
N PRO A 100 -2.96 5.75 16.43
CA PRO A 100 -4.42 5.67 16.56
C PRO A 100 -5.18 6.96 16.20
N VAL A 101 -4.63 8.12 16.52
CA VAL A 101 -5.23 9.42 16.18
C VAL A 101 -5.21 9.71 14.66
N ALA A 102 -4.13 9.33 13.97
CA ALA A 102 -4.00 9.51 12.53
C ALA A 102 -4.94 8.57 11.76
N ILE A 103 -5.06 7.31 12.20
CA ILE A 103 -5.97 6.31 11.60
C ILE A 103 -7.40 6.86 11.53
N ARG A 104 -7.91 7.42 12.64
CA ARG A 104 -9.26 8.01 12.69
C ARG A 104 -9.43 9.17 11.72
N ASN A 105 -8.40 10.02 11.60
CA ASN A 105 -8.39 11.16 10.70
C ASN A 105 -8.38 10.71 9.23
N PHE A 106 -7.51 9.78 8.85
CA PHE A 106 -7.44 9.23 7.50
C PHE A 106 -8.76 8.59 7.10
N LEU A 107 -9.36 7.75 7.97
CA LEU A 107 -10.64 7.13 7.67
C LEU A 107 -11.75 8.17 7.47
N ALA A 108 -11.82 9.22 8.30
CA ALA A 108 -12.81 10.29 8.14
C ALA A 108 -12.74 10.94 6.75
N TYR A 109 -11.53 11.20 6.25
CA TYR A 109 -11.35 11.73 4.90
C TYR A 109 -11.65 10.69 3.80
N THR A 110 -11.24 9.43 3.97
CA THR A 110 -11.57 8.34 3.05
C THR A 110 -13.08 8.18 2.89
N LEU A 111 -13.83 8.14 3.99
CA LEU A 111 -15.30 8.03 3.96
C LEU A 111 -15.93 9.20 3.20
N ARG A 112 -15.42 10.42 3.41
CA ARG A 112 -15.87 11.61 2.68
C ARG A 112 -15.59 11.53 1.17
N ARG A 113 -14.40 11.05 0.78
CA ARG A 113 -14.00 10.93 -0.63
C ARG A 113 -14.75 9.82 -1.35
N LEU A 114 -14.91 8.67 -0.71
CA LEU A 114 -15.72 7.54 -1.21
C LEU A 114 -17.22 7.84 -1.19
N GLY A 115 -17.68 8.78 -0.36
CA GLY A 115 -19.11 9.11 -0.25
C GLY A 115 -19.93 8.00 0.42
N THR A 116 -19.33 7.26 1.36
CA THR A 116 -19.93 6.13 2.08
C THR A 116 -19.67 6.28 3.58
N ASP A 117 -20.45 5.60 4.40
CA ASP A 117 -20.35 5.60 5.88
C ASP A 117 -19.45 4.49 6.44
N TYR A 118 -19.11 3.48 5.63
CA TYR A 118 -18.19 2.39 5.97
C TYR A 118 -17.24 1.96 4.84
N VAL A 119 -16.08 1.42 5.23
CA VAL A 119 -15.17 0.66 4.36
C VAL A 119 -15.24 -0.83 4.69
N ASP A 120 -15.22 -1.71 3.70
CA ASP A 120 -15.32 -3.16 3.92
C ASP A 120 -14.04 -3.73 4.51
N ILE A 121 -12.89 -3.41 3.92
CA ILE A 121 -11.59 -3.87 4.42
C ILE A 121 -10.67 -2.67 4.58
N TYR A 122 -10.22 -2.42 5.80
CA TYR A 122 -9.30 -1.33 6.11
C TYR A 122 -7.96 -1.87 6.59
N ARG A 123 -6.86 -1.40 6.00
CA ARG A 123 -5.51 -1.90 6.29
C ARG A 123 -4.46 -0.80 6.21
N PRO A 124 -3.40 -0.83 7.04
CA PRO A 124 -2.30 0.10 6.86
C PRO A 124 -1.56 -0.21 5.54
N ALA A 125 -1.00 0.82 4.91
CA ALA A 125 -0.23 0.68 3.70
C ALA A 125 1.03 -0.17 3.91
N ARG A 126 1.67 -0.05 5.08
CA ARG A 126 2.83 -0.82 5.55
C ARG A 126 2.83 -0.84 7.08
N LEU A 127 3.69 -1.68 7.68
CA LEU A 127 3.99 -1.60 9.12
C LEU A 127 4.69 -0.27 9.43
N ASP A 128 4.17 0.48 10.41
CA ASP A 128 4.84 1.65 10.97
C ASP A 128 5.87 1.18 12.01
N PRO A 129 7.17 1.47 11.84
CA PRO A 129 8.18 1.04 12.80
C PRO A 129 8.09 1.76 14.15
N SER A 130 7.33 2.85 14.24
CA SER A 130 7.17 3.65 15.46
C SER A 130 5.93 3.30 16.28
N VAL A 131 5.02 2.49 15.74
CA VAL A 131 3.75 2.12 16.39
C VAL A 131 3.66 0.59 16.49
N PRO A 132 3.48 0.02 17.69
CA PRO A 132 3.23 -1.42 17.82
C PRO A 132 1.99 -1.83 17.02
N ILE A 133 2.09 -2.96 16.31
CA ILE A 133 0.97 -3.47 15.49
C ILE A 133 -0.31 -3.65 16.29
N GLU A 134 -0.20 -3.96 17.59
CA GLU A 134 -1.34 -4.10 18.50
C GLU A 134 -2.11 -2.80 18.68
N GLU A 135 -1.41 -1.65 18.73
CA GLU A 135 -2.06 -0.33 18.82
C GLU A 135 -2.73 0.04 17.50
N THR A 136 -2.10 -0.25 16.37
CA THR A 136 -2.67 -0.04 15.03
C THR A 136 -3.94 -0.88 14.85
N VAL A 137 -3.88 -2.19 15.14
CA VAL A 137 -5.02 -3.11 15.01
C VAL A 137 -6.10 -2.78 16.02
N GLY A 138 -5.75 -2.44 17.26
CA GLY A 138 -6.70 -2.02 18.29
C GLY A 138 -7.48 -0.77 17.87
N ALA A 139 -6.81 0.22 17.28
CA ALA A 139 -7.47 1.43 16.79
C ALA A 139 -8.44 1.15 15.63
N ILE A 140 -8.11 0.24 14.72
CA ILE A 140 -9.02 -0.19 13.64
C ILE A 140 -10.17 -1.02 14.24
N ALA A 141 -9.92 -1.86 15.24
CA ALA A 141 -10.96 -2.63 15.92
C ALA A 141 -12.02 -1.74 16.58
N ASP A 142 -11.62 -0.60 17.15
CA ASP A 142 -12.58 0.39 17.67
C ASP A 142 -13.43 1.01 16.56
N LEU A 143 -12.86 1.21 15.37
CA LEU A 143 -13.60 1.65 14.18
C LEU A 143 -14.54 0.58 13.62
N VAL A 144 -14.19 -0.70 13.80
CA VAL A 144 -15.09 -1.84 13.51
C VAL A 144 -16.28 -1.83 14.45
N LYS A 145 -16.06 -1.68 15.76
CA LYS A 145 -17.14 -1.57 16.75
C LYS A 145 -18.06 -0.37 16.48
N ALA A 146 -17.49 0.74 16.00
CA ALA A 146 -18.24 1.93 15.61
C ALA A 146 -18.99 1.79 14.26
N GLY A 147 -18.76 0.70 13.51
CA GLY A 147 -19.45 0.42 12.25
C GLY A 147 -18.86 1.10 11.00
N HIS A 148 -17.76 1.85 11.14
CA HIS A 148 -17.10 2.53 10.01
C HIS A 148 -16.15 1.63 9.22
N VAL A 149 -15.76 0.49 9.78
CA VAL A 149 -14.95 -0.55 9.13
C VAL A 149 -15.65 -1.89 9.33
N ARG A 150 -15.66 -2.77 8.32
CA ARG A 150 -16.23 -4.12 8.47
C ARG A 150 -15.17 -5.16 8.86
N HIS A 151 -14.02 -5.13 8.21
CA HIS A 151 -12.94 -6.10 8.40
C HIS A 151 -11.57 -5.42 8.42
N ILE A 152 -10.63 -6.05 9.13
CA ILE A 152 -9.25 -5.59 9.24
C ILE A 152 -8.37 -6.45 8.33
N GLY A 153 -7.67 -5.80 7.41
CA GLY A 153 -6.59 -6.43 6.63
C GLY A 153 -5.23 -5.91 7.08
N LEU A 154 -4.16 -6.55 6.62
CA LEU A 154 -2.79 -6.07 6.75
C LEU A 154 -2.10 -6.02 5.39
N SER A 155 -0.93 -5.39 5.31
CA SER A 155 -0.11 -5.38 4.10
C SER A 155 1.37 -5.54 4.42
N GLU A 156 2.05 -6.44 3.71
CA GLU A 156 3.52 -6.57 3.73
C GLU A 156 4.13 -6.78 5.12
N VAL A 157 3.47 -7.61 5.94
CA VAL A 157 3.92 -7.97 7.29
C VAL A 157 4.42 -9.41 7.37
N SER A 158 5.34 -9.65 8.32
CA SER A 158 5.90 -10.97 8.64
C SER A 158 4.89 -11.88 9.36
N ALA A 159 5.23 -13.17 9.42
CA ALA A 159 4.49 -14.18 10.17
C ALA A 159 4.38 -13.85 11.68
N ALA A 160 5.43 -13.28 12.28
CA ALA A 160 5.41 -12.87 13.68
C ALA A 160 4.44 -11.70 13.91
N THR A 161 4.47 -10.70 13.03
CA THR A 161 3.53 -9.56 13.08
C THR A 161 2.08 -10.02 12.88
N LEU A 162 1.83 -10.98 11.98
CA LEU A 162 0.50 -11.57 11.80
C LEU A 162 -0.04 -12.21 13.09
N ARG A 163 0.77 -13.01 13.78
CA ARG A 163 0.36 -13.65 15.05
C ARG A 163 0.03 -12.62 16.12
N ARG A 164 0.85 -11.56 16.24
CA ARG A 164 0.61 -10.45 17.18
C ARG A 164 -0.67 -9.69 16.86
N ALA A 165 -0.90 -9.34 15.60
CA ALA A 165 -2.12 -8.66 15.16
C ALA A 165 -3.37 -9.50 15.41
N ARG A 166 -3.32 -10.78 15.04
CA ARG A 166 -4.45 -11.72 15.19
C ARG A 166 -4.86 -11.95 16.65
N ALA A 167 -3.92 -11.82 17.59
CA ALA A 167 -4.18 -11.90 19.03
C ALA A 167 -5.01 -10.71 19.55
N VAL A 168 -5.00 -9.57 18.84
CA VAL A 168 -5.80 -8.38 19.20
C VAL A 168 -7.18 -8.42 18.57
N HIS A 169 -7.27 -8.74 17.28
CA HIS A 169 -8.54 -8.79 16.55
C HIS A 169 -8.45 -9.77 15.36
N PRO A 170 -9.56 -10.39 14.92
CA PRO A 170 -9.59 -11.12 13.65
C PRO A 170 -9.06 -10.28 12.48
N ILE A 171 -8.19 -10.90 11.68
CA ILE A 171 -7.61 -10.34 10.45
C ILE A 171 -8.19 -11.14 9.29
N CYS A 172 -8.83 -10.49 8.32
CA CYS A 172 -9.44 -11.19 7.19
C CYS A 172 -8.40 -11.61 6.14
N ASP A 173 -7.47 -10.72 5.81
CA ASP A 173 -6.46 -11.01 4.80
C ASP A 173 -5.15 -10.24 4.99
N LEU A 174 -4.09 -10.80 4.43
CA LEU A 174 -2.83 -10.14 4.18
C LEU A 174 -2.73 -9.80 2.69
N GLN A 175 -2.54 -8.52 2.38
CA GLN A 175 -2.20 -8.09 1.04
C GLN A 175 -0.68 -8.04 0.85
N ILE A 176 -0.16 -8.92 -0.02
CA ILE A 176 1.28 -9.11 -0.22
C ILE A 176 1.58 -9.43 -1.68
N GLU A 177 2.81 -9.15 -2.13
CA GLU A 177 3.22 -9.58 -3.48
C GLU A 177 3.33 -11.10 -3.53
N TYR A 178 2.52 -11.70 -4.40
CA TYR A 178 2.59 -13.13 -4.70
C TYR A 178 2.33 -13.35 -6.17
N ALA A 179 3.33 -13.92 -6.83
CA ALA A 179 3.34 -14.12 -8.27
C ALA A 179 4.19 -15.34 -8.60
N LEU A 180 4.07 -15.84 -9.83
CA LEU A 180 4.90 -16.94 -10.33
C LEU A 180 6.41 -16.69 -10.10
N VAL A 181 6.82 -15.42 -10.19
CA VAL A 181 8.21 -14.99 -10.02
C VAL A 181 8.50 -14.35 -8.64
N SER A 182 7.51 -14.24 -7.75
CA SER A 182 7.64 -13.67 -6.41
C SER A 182 7.02 -14.62 -5.39
N ARG A 183 7.84 -15.53 -4.85
CA ARG A 183 7.36 -16.67 -4.06
C ARG A 183 7.91 -16.74 -2.63
N GLY A 184 8.54 -15.66 -2.15
CA GLY A 184 9.16 -15.61 -0.82
C GLY A 184 8.19 -15.95 0.33
N ILE A 185 6.90 -15.64 0.16
CA ILE A 185 5.89 -15.89 1.19
C ILE A 185 5.65 -17.39 1.46
N GLU A 186 5.99 -18.28 0.52
CA GLU A 186 5.69 -19.72 0.61
C GLU A 186 6.43 -20.39 1.77
N ALA A 187 7.59 -19.85 2.18
CA ALA A 187 8.43 -20.43 3.22
C ALA A 187 7.82 -20.34 4.62
N GLU A 188 7.16 -19.22 4.96
CA GLU A 188 6.71 -18.96 6.34
C GLU A 188 5.38 -18.20 6.43
N ILE A 189 5.21 -17.14 5.63
CA ILE A 189 4.06 -16.23 5.71
C ILE A 189 2.77 -16.92 5.26
N LEU A 190 2.78 -17.57 4.10
CA LEU A 190 1.60 -18.25 3.56
C LEU A 190 1.15 -19.42 4.47
N PRO A 191 2.03 -20.31 4.95
CA PRO A 191 1.67 -21.29 5.97
C PRO A 191 1.06 -20.65 7.23
N THR A 192 1.64 -19.55 7.73
CA THR A 192 1.13 -18.84 8.91
C THR A 192 -0.26 -18.23 8.66
N CYS A 193 -0.50 -17.63 7.49
CA CYS A 193 -1.83 -17.12 7.13
C CYS A 193 -2.86 -18.25 7.18
N ARG A 194 -2.55 -19.41 6.60
CA ARG A 194 -3.44 -20.59 6.61
C ARG A 194 -3.71 -21.11 8.01
N GLU A 195 -2.67 -21.23 8.84
CA GLU A 195 -2.78 -21.61 10.26
C GLU A 195 -3.75 -20.67 11.01
N LEU A 196 -3.66 -19.36 10.76
CA LEU A 196 -4.45 -18.34 11.43
C LEU A 196 -5.83 -18.09 10.80
N GLY A 197 -6.15 -18.76 9.68
CA GLY A 197 -7.37 -18.55 8.91
C GLY A 197 -7.44 -17.19 8.19
N ILE A 198 -6.29 -16.63 7.82
CA ILE A 198 -6.14 -15.35 7.12
C ILE A 198 -6.01 -15.63 5.62
N GLY A 199 -6.82 -14.94 4.80
CA GLY A 199 -6.71 -15.01 3.34
C GLY A 199 -5.53 -14.20 2.78
N ILE A 200 -5.27 -14.32 1.48
CA ILE A 200 -4.28 -13.51 0.78
C ILE A 200 -4.96 -12.73 -0.32
N THR A 201 -4.73 -11.41 -0.38
CA THR A 201 -4.90 -10.65 -1.61
C THR A 201 -3.54 -10.47 -2.28
N ALA A 202 -3.35 -11.10 -3.44
CA ALA A 202 -2.07 -11.14 -4.13
C ALA A 202 -1.96 -9.98 -5.12
N TYR A 203 -1.10 -8.99 -4.84
CA TYR A 203 -0.80 -7.94 -5.82
C TYR A 203 0.46 -8.28 -6.61
N GLY A 204 0.68 -7.54 -7.72
CA GLY A 204 1.92 -7.67 -8.48
C GLY A 204 2.03 -9.00 -9.23
N VAL A 205 0.91 -9.67 -9.49
CA VAL A 205 0.79 -10.97 -10.17
C VAL A 205 1.57 -11.00 -11.49
N LEU A 206 1.58 -9.89 -12.22
CA LEU A 206 2.30 -9.74 -13.50
C LEU A 206 3.68 -9.08 -13.35
N ALA A 207 4.26 -9.09 -12.15
CA ALA A 207 5.56 -8.48 -11.82
C ALA A 207 5.70 -7.05 -12.37
N ARG A 208 4.65 -6.22 -12.13
CA ARG A 208 4.56 -4.83 -12.61
C ARG A 208 4.67 -4.70 -14.15
N GLY A 209 4.23 -5.72 -14.87
CA GLY A 209 4.23 -5.78 -16.33
C GLY A 209 5.43 -6.51 -16.93
N LEU A 210 6.43 -6.91 -16.12
CA LEU A 210 7.61 -7.63 -16.64
C LEU A 210 7.22 -8.92 -17.36
N ILE A 211 6.28 -9.68 -16.79
CA ILE A 211 5.80 -10.93 -17.37
C ILE A 211 4.49 -10.77 -18.16
N SER A 212 4.08 -9.53 -18.46
CA SER A 212 2.89 -9.28 -19.29
C SER A 212 3.13 -9.49 -20.80
N GLY A 213 4.36 -9.85 -21.20
CA GLY A 213 4.73 -10.08 -22.60
C GLY A 213 5.02 -8.83 -23.44
N HIS A 214 4.73 -7.62 -22.92
CA HIS A 214 4.85 -6.33 -23.63
C HIS A 214 6.09 -5.50 -23.21
N TRP A 215 7.00 -6.09 -22.44
CA TRP A 215 8.21 -5.41 -21.99
C TRP A 215 9.38 -5.69 -22.93
N SER A 216 10.10 -4.65 -23.32
CA SER A 216 11.29 -4.73 -24.19
C SER A 216 12.41 -3.84 -23.64
N LYS A 217 13.64 -4.04 -24.12
CA LYS A 217 14.80 -3.23 -23.69
C LYS A 217 14.61 -1.75 -24.03
N GLU A 218 13.98 -1.44 -25.15
CA GLU A 218 13.72 -0.08 -25.62
C GLU A 218 12.78 0.66 -24.66
N ARG A 219 11.81 -0.06 -24.08
CA ARG A 219 10.87 0.50 -23.10
C ARG A 219 11.52 0.77 -21.75
N ALA A 220 12.53 -0.01 -21.35
CA ALA A 220 13.28 0.22 -20.11
C ALA A 220 14.10 1.52 -20.14
N ALA A 221 14.45 2.02 -21.33
CA ALA A 221 15.17 3.27 -21.53
C ALA A 221 14.27 4.53 -21.54
N ALA A 222 12.94 4.38 -21.49
CA ALA A 222 12.02 5.52 -21.51
C ALA A 222 12.01 6.29 -20.17
N ALA A 223 12.27 7.59 -20.23
CA ALA A 223 12.30 8.46 -19.05
C ALA A 223 10.92 8.58 -18.38
N GLY A 224 10.88 8.55 -17.04
CA GLY A 224 9.66 8.83 -16.25
C GLY A 224 8.89 7.60 -15.73
N ASP A 225 9.24 6.38 -16.16
CA ASP A 225 8.67 5.16 -15.59
C ASP A 225 9.40 4.75 -14.31
N PHE A 226 8.69 4.65 -13.17
CA PHE A 226 9.32 4.26 -11.89
C PHE A 226 9.97 2.87 -11.94
N ARG A 227 9.55 2.00 -12.87
CA ARG A 227 10.14 0.66 -13.06
C ARG A 227 11.60 0.72 -13.49
N SER A 228 12.06 1.83 -14.05
CA SER A 228 13.49 2.06 -14.33
C SER A 228 14.38 1.96 -13.08
N ARG A 229 13.82 2.21 -11.88
CA ARG A 229 14.53 2.09 -10.59
C ARG A 229 14.38 0.71 -9.94
N ASN A 230 13.59 -0.18 -10.53
CA ASN A 230 13.34 -1.50 -9.98
C ASN A 230 14.46 -2.47 -10.41
N PRO A 231 15.14 -3.15 -9.47
CA PRO A 231 16.28 -4.02 -9.81
C PRO A 231 15.97 -5.09 -10.85
N ARG A 232 14.74 -5.61 -10.92
CA ARG A 232 14.33 -6.60 -11.95
C ARG A 232 14.40 -6.05 -13.38
N PHE A 233 14.40 -4.74 -13.55
CA PHE A 233 14.46 -4.04 -14.82
C PHE A 233 15.86 -3.43 -15.08
N GLY A 234 16.79 -3.60 -14.12
CA GLY A 234 18.18 -3.15 -14.25
C GLY A 234 18.91 -3.85 -15.39
N ALA A 235 19.90 -3.16 -15.96
CA ALA A 235 20.66 -3.65 -17.13
C ALA A 235 21.34 -5.00 -16.86
N GLU A 236 21.73 -5.25 -15.63
CA GLU A 236 22.37 -6.49 -15.17
C GLU A 236 21.40 -7.68 -15.07
N ASN A 237 20.09 -7.43 -14.93
CA ASN A 237 19.08 -8.47 -14.70
C ASN A 237 18.14 -8.68 -15.90
N ILE A 238 17.96 -7.64 -16.74
CA ILE A 238 16.92 -7.61 -17.77
C ILE A 238 17.03 -8.78 -18.76
N ASP A 239 18.23 -9.14 -19.20
CA ASP A 239 18.44 -10.24 -20.15
C ASP A 239 18.03 -11.59 -19.58
N ARG A 240 18.38 -11.85 -18.31
CA ARG A 240 17.99 -13.08 -17.63
C ARG A 240 16.48 -13.15 -17.44
N ASN A 241 15.87 -12.03 -17.09
CA ASN A 241 14.42 -11.94 -16.86
C ASN A 241 13.64 -12.05 -18.17
N LEU A 242 14.13 -11.51 -19.29
CA LEU A 242 13.53 -11.70 -20.61
C LEU A 242 13.62 -13.17 -21.07
N ALA A 243 14.75 -13.85 -20.83
CA ALA A 243 14.86 -15.28 -21.12
C ALA A 243 13.87 -16.13 -20.32
N LEU A 244 13.58 -15.75 -19.07
CA LEU A 244 12.51 -16.34 -18.26
C LEU A 244 11.12 -16.10 -18.87
N VAL A 245 10.85 -14.87 -19.32
CA VAL A 245 9.59 -14.52 -20.00
C VAL A 245 9.41 -15.31 -21.29
N GLU A 246 10.48 -15.53 -22.07
CA GLU A 246 10.40 -16.35 -23.29
C GLU A 246 10.00 -17.80 -23.00
N ARG A 247 10.56 -18.42 -21.95
CA ARG A 247 10.17 -19.77 -21.54
C ARG A 247 8.68 -19.82 -21.16
N LEU A 248 8.22 -18.85 -20.37
CA LEU A 248 6.81 -18.73 -20.00
C LEU A 248 5.92 -18.50 -21.23
N ARG A 249 6.39 -17.73 -22.23
CA ARG A 249 5.67 -17.51 -23.48
C ARG A 249 5.53 -18.80 -24.29
N THR A 250 6.52 -19.68 -24.28
CA THR A 250 6.40 -21.00 -24.91
C THR A 250 5.39 -21.86 -24.16
N THR A 251 5.52 -21.98 -22.83
CA THR A 251 4.60 -22.75 -21.99
C THR A 251 3.15 -22.28 -22.11
N ALA A 252 2.92 -20.97 -22.19
CA ALA A 252 1.60 -20.38 -22.37
C ALA A 252 1.02 -20.69 -23.76
N ARG A 253 1.83 -20.56 -24.83
CA ARG A 253 1.41 -20.85 -26.21
C ARG A 253 0.98 -22.30 -26.41
N GLU A 254 1.69 -23.25 -25.81
CA GLU A 254 1.34 -24.69 -25.85
C GLU A 254 -0.04 -24.98 -25.24
N ARG A 255 -0.54 -24.06 -24.41
CA ARG A 255 -1.85 -24.13 -23.72
C ARG A 255 -2.90 -23.21 -24.31
N GLY A 256 -2.59 -22.51 -25.41
CA GLY A 256 -3.49 -21.52 -25.99
C GLY A 256 -3.73 -20.30 -25.10
N MET A 257 -2.81 -19.99 -24.19
CA MET A 257 -2.91 -18.87 -23.23
C MET A 257 -1.90 -17.77 -23.55
N SER A 258 -2.20 -16.55 -23.11
CA SER A 258 -1.21 -15.48 -22.94
C SER A 258 -0.35 -15.72 -21.69
N VAL A 259 0.80 -15.06 -21.58
CA VAL A 259 1.64 -15.15 -20.37
C VAL A 259 0.91 -14.54 -19.16
N ALA A 260 0.11 -13.50 -19.37
CA ALA A 260 -0.67 -12.90 -18.28
C ALA A 260 -1.78 -13.84 -17.81
N GLU A 261 -2.49 -14.48 -18.74
CA GLU A 261 -3.49 -15.51 -18.41
C GLU A 261 -2.85 -16.66 -17.63
N LEU A 262 -1.69 -17.16 -18.08
CA LEU A 262 -0.96 -18.24 -17.43
C LEU A 262 -0.56 -17.86 -16.00
N ALA A 263 -0.02 -16.65 -15.81
CA ALA A 263 0.41 -16.16 -14.50
C ALA A 263 -0.77 -15.99 -13.53
N ILE A 264 -1.90 -15.45 -13.99
CA ILE A 264 -3.11 -15.27 -13.17
C ILE A 264 -3.71 -16.63 -12.81
N ALA A 265 -3.84 -17.54 -13.78
CA ALA A 265 -4.32 -18.90 -13.57
C ALA A 265 -3.43 -19.67 -12.58
N TRP A 266 -2.11 -19.50 -12.67
CA TRP A 266 -1.18 -20.09 -11.70
C TRP A 266 -1.47 -19.59 -10.29
N VAL A 267 -1.60 -18.27 -10.06
CA VAL A 267 -1.91 -17.74 -8.70
C VAL A 267 -3.26 -18.25 -8.20
N LEU A 268 -4.29 -18.27 -9.05
CA LEU A 268 -5.62 -18.80 -8.72
C LEU A 268 -5.59 -20.27 -8.27
N SER A 269 -4.66 -21.06 -8.82
CA SER A 269 -4.46 -22.47 -8.50
C SER A 269 -3.76 -22.73 -7.16
N ARG A 270 -3.21 -21.69 -6.49
CA ARG A 270 -2.42 -21.86 -5.26
C ARG A 270 -3.25 -22.04 -4.00
N GLY A 271 -4.54 -21.81 -4.08
CA GLY A 271 -5.50 -22.09 -3.02
C GLY A 271 -6.75 -21.22 -3.12
N SER A 272 -7.86 -21.68 -2.54
CA SER A 272 -9.12 -20.93 -2.48
C SER A 272 -9.06 -19.74 -1.50
N ASP A 273 -8.02 -19.71 -0.67
CA ASP A 273 -7.66 -18.65 0.29
C ASP A 273 -6.92 -17.46 -0.35
N ILE A 274 -6.61 -17.52 -1.66
CA ILE A 274 -5.84 -16.51 -2.37
C ILE A 274 -6.72 -15.81 -3.42
N VAL A 275 -6.73 -14.48 -3.44
CA VAL A 275 -7.47 -13.66 -4.41
C VAL A 275 -6.49 -12.73 -5.13
N PRO A 276 -6.20 -12.95 -6.43
CA PRO A 276 -5.37 -12.04 -7.21
C PRO A 276 -6.02 -10.67 -7.36
N LEU A 277 -5.24 -9.61 -7.13
CA LEU A 277 -5.59 -8.24 -7.47
C LEU A 277 -5.00 -7.88 -8.82
N ILE A 278 -5.87 -7.62 -9.78
CA ILE A 278 -5.51 -7.28 -11.15
C ILE A 278 -5.52 -5.77 -11.31
N GLY A 279 -4.35 -5.20 -11.60
CA GLY A 279 -4.26 -3.79 -11.99
C GLY A 279 -4.65 -3.63 -13.45
N ALA A 280 -5.82 -3.07 -13.70
CA ALA A 280 -6.29 -2.71 -15.03
C ALA A 280 -6.72 -1.24 -15.03
N ARG A 281 -6.32 -0.51 -16.07
CA ARG A 281 -6.76 0.89 -16.30
C ARG A 281 -7.54 1.05 -17.60
N ARG A 282 -7.75 -0.06 -18.33
CA ARG A 282 -8.49 -0.18 -19.59
C ARG A 282 -9.23 -1.51 -19.63
N CYS A 283 -10.40 -1.54 -20.28
CA CYS A 283 -11.20 -2.76 -20.43
C CYS A 283 -10.40 -3.90 -21.09
N SER A 284 -9.57 -3.62 -22.10
CA SER A 284 -8.76 -4.65 -22.76
C SER A 284 -7.77 -5.38 -21.82
N GLN A 285 -7.28 -4.70 -20.77
CA GLN A 285 -6.42 -5.31 -19.76
C GLN A 285 -7.23 -6.17 -18.78
N LEU A 286 -8.46 -5.74 -18.48
CA LEU A 286 -9.39 -6.50 -17.67
C LEU A 286 -9.83 -7.78 -18.40
N ASP A 287 -10.12 -7.70 -19.69
CA ASP A 287 -10.54 -8.85 -20.51
C ASP A 287 -9.51 -9.98 -20.52
N GLU A 288 -8.22 -9.64 -20.57
CA GLU A 288 -7.13 -10.62 -20.48
C GLU A 288 -7.13 -11.34 -19.12
N ALA A 289 -7.41 -10.64 -18.02
CA ALA A 289 -7.52 -11.26 -16.71
C ALA A 289 -8.79 -12.09 -16.54
N LEU A 290 -9.91 -11.68 -17.13
CA LEU A 290 -11.17 -12.43 -17.10
C LEU A 290 -11.04 -13.75 -17.86
N ARG A 291 -10.33 -13.78 -18.99
CA ARG A 291 -10.05 -15.02 -19.73
C ARG A 291 -9.28 -16.06 -18.91
N ALA A 292 -8.41 -15.61 -17.99
CA ALA A 292 -7.69 -16.51 -17.09
C ALA A 292 -8.61 -17.33 -16.16
N LEU A 293 -9.86 -16.90 -15.94
CA LEU A 293 -10.82 -17.62 -15.10
C LEU A 293 -11.36 -18.90 -15.73
N ALA A 294 -11.31 -19.00 -17.06
CA ALA A 294 -11.71 -20.20 -17.79
C ALA A 294 -10.58 -21.26 -17.84
N ALA A 295 -9.37 -20.92 -17.38
CA ALA A 295 -8.23 -21.80 -17.45
C ALA A 295 -8.30 -22.91 -16.39
N HIS A 296 -8.11 -24.15 -16.84
CA HIS A 296 -7.95 -25.32 -15.98
C HIS A 296 -6.52 -25.85 -16.14
N LEU A 297 -5.67 -25.57 -15.15
CA LEU A 297 -4.30 -26.08 -15.12
C LEU A 297 -4.29 -27.47 -14.47
N SER A 298 -3.91 -28.49 -15.23
CA SER A 298 -3.66 -29.83 -14.72
C SER A 298 -2.42 -29.89 -13.82
N VAL A 299 -2.19 -31.03 -13.17
CA VAL A 299 -0.97 -31.24 -12.36
C VAL A 299 0.27 -31.19 -13.25
N GLU A 300 0.17 -31.73 -14.46
CA GLU A 300 1.19 -31.70 -15.49
C GLU A 300 1.48 -30.27 -15.92
N ASP A 301 0.44 -29.45 -16.18
CA ASP A 301 0.59 -28.04 -16.53
C ASP A 301 1.33 -27.26 -15.46
N LEU A 302 0.94 -27.46 -14.20
CA LEU A 302 1.63 -26.83 -13.08
C LEU A 302 3.09 -27.26 -13.02
N SER A 303 3.40 -28.55 -13.20
CA SER A 303 4.79 -29.03 -13.26
C SER A 303 5.61 -28.37 -14.38
N GLU A 304 5.02 -28.15 -15.55
CA GLU A 304 5.70 -27.48 -16.66
C GLU A 304 5.97 -26.00 -16.37
N ILE A 305 4.98 -25.31 -15.80
CA ILE A 305 5.11 -23.90 -15.39
C ILE A 305 6.21 -23.76 -14.33
N GLU A 306 6.26 -24.66 -13.35
CA GLU A 306 7.28 -24.69 -12.29
C GLU A 306 8.68 -24.94 -12.87
N ARG A 307 8.82 -25.78 -13.90
CA ARG A 307 10.10 -25.96 -14.62
C ARG A 307 10.49 -24.72 -15.43
N ALA A 308 9.53 -24.03 -16.03
CA ALA A 308 9.79 -22.83 -16.82
C ALA A 308 10.25 -21.64 -15.93
N ALA A 309 9.62 -21.50 -14.76
CA ALA A 309 9.86 -20.44 -13.79
C ALA A 309 10.00 -20.97 -12.35
N PRO A 310 11.13 -21.64 -12.02
CA PRO A 310 11.33 -22.16 -10.68
C PRO A 310 11.43 -21.01 -9.65
N PRO A 311 11.15 -21.29 -8.35
CA PRO A 311 11.38 -20.32 -7.28
C PRO A 311 12.79 -19.71 -7.36
N GLY A 312 12.88 -18.38 -7.28
CA GLY A 312 14.16 -17.66 -7.36
C GLY A 312 14.75 -17.50 -8.78
N ALA A 313 14.03 -17.92 -9.84
CA ALA A 313 14.51 -17.76 -11.22
C ALA A 313 14.59 -16.31 -11.70
N ILE A 314 13.82 -15.41 -11.09
CA ILE A 314 13.88 -13.98 -11.39
C ILE A 314 15.15 -13.37 -10.78
N ALA A 315 15.84 -12.53 -11.55
CA ALA A 315 16.97 -11.77 -11.04
C ALA A 315 16.57 -10.36 -10.62
N GLY A 316 17.21 -9.89 -9.56
CA GLY A 316 16.93 -8.59 -8.94
C GLY A 316 15.76 -8.63 -7.95
N GLU A 317 15.89 -7.84 -6.90
CA GLU A 317 14.85 -7.65 -5.89
C GLU A 317 13.62 -6.94 -6.45
N ARG A 318 12.47 -7.13 -5.79
CA ARG A 318 11.18 -6.54 -6.24
C ARG A 318 11.05 -5.04 -5.99
N TYR A 319 11.94 -4.47 -5.18
CA TYR A 319 12.08 -3.04 -4.92
C TYR A 319 13.56 -2.64 -4.75
N ASP A 320 13.85 -1.34 -4.69
CA ASP A 320 15.20 -0.87 -4.35
C ASP A 320 15.57 -1.23 -2.89
N PRO A 321 16.87 -1.26 -2.52
CA PRO A 321 17.29 -1.69 -1.19
C PRO A 321 16.65 -0.94 -0.02
N ARG A 322 16.37 0.37 -0.15
CA ARG A 322 15.74 1.15 0.92
C ARG A 322 14.29 0.74 1.10
N GLN A 323 13.59 0.52 0.00
CA GLN A 323 12.22 0.02 0.02
C GLN A 323 12.14 -1.41 0.55
N MET A 324 13.04 -2.31 0.12
CA MET A 324 13.11 -3.69 0.63
C MET A 324 13.31 -3.72 2.15
N ALA A 325 14.22 -2.90 2.70
CA ALA A 325 14.45 -2.82 4.14
C ALA A 325 13.24 -2.32 4.96
N ALA A 326 12.32 -1.61 4.31
CA ALA A 326 11.09 -1.13 4.93
C ALA A 326 9.96 -2.18 4.97
N LEU A 327 10.11 -3.31 4.27
CA LEU A 327 9.11 -4.38 4.25
C LEU A 327 9.34 -5.33 5.42
N ASP A 328 8.37 -5.42 6.32
CA ASP A 328 8.44 -6.35 7.45
C ASP A 328 8.40 -7.81 6.98
N SER A 329 7.69 -8.09 5.89
CA SER A 329 7.64 -9.42 5.26
C SER A 329 8.99 -9.92 4.71
N GLU A 330 9.96 -9.04 4.51
CA GLU A 330 11.28 -9.39 3.95
C GLU A 330 12.37 -9.45 5.03
N ARG A 331 12.02 -9.23 6.30
CA ARG A 331 12.95 -9.34 7.42
C ARG A 331 13.12 -10.80 7.81
N GLY A 332 14.36 -11.27 7.86
CA GLY A 332 14.66 -12.61 8.35
C GLY A 332 14.25 -12.78 9.83
N ALA A 333 13.98 -14.02 10.24
CA ALA A 333 13.55 -14.33 11.61
C ALA A 333 14.46 -13.76 12.72
N ASN A 334 15.77 -13.60 12.43
CA ASN A 334 16.75 -13.05 13.37
C ASN A 334 16.72 -11.52 13.51
N ASP A 335 16.20 -10.78 12.53
CA ASP A 335 16.05 -9.31 12.62
C ASP A 335 14.87 -8.90 13.50
N GLN A 336 13.95 -9.82 13.80
CA GLN A 336 12.79 -9.56 14.66
C GLN A 336 13.20 -9.32 16.13
N ALA A 337 14.40 -9.75 16.55
CA ALA A 337 14.97 -9.43 17.86
C ALA A 337 15.40 -7.94 17.99
N TRP A 338 15.61 -7.25 16.86
CA TRP A 338 15.96 -5.83 16.84
C TRP A 338 14.84 -4.94 17.40
N ASP A 339 13.56 -5.27 17.12
CA ASP A 339 12.36 -4.56 17.62
C ASP A 339 12.35 -4.50 19.17
N ARG A 340 12.82 -5.55 19.85
CA ARG A 340 12.92 -5.55 21.33
C ARG A 340 13.97 -4.57 21.89
N LYS A 341 15.10 -4.35 21.20
CA LYS A 341 16.22 -3.52 21.71
C LYS A 341 16.13 -2.05 21.31
N THR A 342 15.61 -1.74 20.13
CA THR A 342 15.46 -0.33 19.68
C THR A 342 14.23 0.38 20.25
N ARG A 343 13.22 -0.35 20.74
CA ARG A 343 12.10 0.21 21.53
C ARG A 343 12.53 1.01 22.76
N ARG A 344 13.72 0.78 23.33
CA ARG A 344 14.27 1.62 24.42
C ARG A 344 14.78 3.00 23.97
N ARG A 345 14.85 3.27 22.66
CA ARG A 345 15.45 4.50 22.10
C ARG A 345 14.52 5.34 21.22
N ALA A 346 13.32 4.86 20.88
CA ALA A 346 12.33 5.73 20.27
C ALA A 346 11.94 6.83 21.28
N PRO A 347 12.02 8.13 20.94
CA PRO A 347 11.58 9.17 21.84
C PRO A 347 10.08 8.99 22.02
N ALA A 348 9.67 8.64 23.24
CA ALA A 348 8.29 8.79 23.63
C ALA A 348 7.90 10.24 23.32
N TYR A 349 6.91 10.44 22.45
CA TYR A 349 6.17 11.70 22.40
C TYR A 349 5.31 11.81 23.67
N THR A 350 5.94 11.67 24.83
CA THR A 350 5.43 12.08 26.13
C THR A 350 6.04 13.44 26.40
N THR A 351 5.17 14.43 26.52
CA THR A 351 5.45 15.82 26.87
C THR A 351 6.18 15.92 28.22
N ALA A 352 7.51 15.78 28.19
CA ALA A 352 8.38 16.08 29.34
C ALA A 352 9.54 17.04 28.99
N ARG A 353 9.75 17.33 27.68
CA ARG A 353 10.74 18.33 27.22
C ARG A 353 10.15 19.71 26.89
N GLY A 354 8.82 19.84 26.88
CA GLY A 354 8.14 21.13 26.69
C GLY A 354 8.21 22.05 27.93
N SER A 355 8.37 21.50 29.13
CA SER A 355 8.34 22.28 30.38
C SER A 355 9.59 23.13 30.62
N ARG A 356 10.76 22.74 30.10
CA ARG A 356 12.00 23.52 30.25
C ARG A 356 12.11 24.69 29.25
N VAL A 357 11.57 24.54 28.05
CA VAL A 357 11.55 25.60 27.04
C VAL A 357 10.49 26.65 27.39
N LEU A 358 9.31 26.23 27.86
CA LEU A 358 8.29 27.16 28.38
C LEU A 358 8.74 27.91 29.64
N ALA A 359 9.43 27.25 30.58
CA ALA A 359 9.97 27.93 31.77
C ALA A 359 11.12 28.91 31.44
N ALA A 360 11.92 28.62 30.42
CA ALA A 360 12.95 29.55 29.94
C ALA A 360 12.33 30.77 29.22
N LEU A 361 11.26 30.56 28.45
CA LEU A 361 10.53 31.63 27.77
C LEU A 361 9.74 32.51 28.76
N GLU A 362 9.07 31.94 29.77
CA GLU A 362 8.39 32.73 30.82
C GLU A 362 9.36 33.62 31.61
N ARG A 363 10.61 33.19 31.81
CA ARG A 363 11.64 34.01 32.48
C ARG A 363 12.11 35.17 31.62
N ILE A 364 12.11 35.00 30.29
CA ILE A 364 12.43 36.06 29.32
C ILE A 364 11.27 37.06 29.24
N PHE A 365 10.01 36.62 29.27
CA PHE A 365 8.84 37.50 29.22
C PHE A 365 8.63 38.33 30.50
N ARG A 366 9.18 37.93 31.65
CA ARG A 366 9.05 38.70 32.92
C ARG A 366 10.05 39.84 33.11
N THR A 367 11.07 39.96 32.25
CA THR A 367 12.13 40.98 32.39
C THR A 367 12.14 42.04 31.29
N TRP A 368 11.21 41.98 30.34
CA TRP A 368 11.11 42.93 29.23
C TRP A 368 9.69 43.47 29.12
N VAL A 369 9.52 44.77 29.33
CA VAL A 369 8.26 45.47 29.04
C VAL A 369 8.23 45.76 27.54
N VAL A 370 7.37 45.05 26.81
CA VAL A 370 7.09 45.37 25.40
C VAL A 370 6.00 46.44 25.38
N VAL A 371 6.37 47.69 25.11
CA VAL A 371 5.42 48.78 24.87
C VAL A 371 5.11 48.83 23.38
N PHE A 372 3.87 48.54 23.01
CA PHE A 372 3.37 48.81 21.66
C PHE A 372 2.74 50.21 21.65
N PRO A 373 3.22 51.16 20.82
CA PRO A 373 2.45 52.38 20.58
C PRO A 373 1.21 52.02 19.75
N GLU A 374 0.02 52.36 20.26
CA GLU A 374 -1.31 52.00 19.72
C GLU A 374 -1.55 52.31 18.23
N LYS A 375 -0.67 53.07 17.55
CA LYS A 375 -0.86 53.46 16.14
C LYS A 375 -0.16 52.56 15.10
N ALA A 376 0.64 51.57 15.49
CA ALA A 376 1.40 50.77 14.51
C ALA A 376 0.67 49.53 13.94
N LEU A 377 -0.44 49.08 14.55
CA LEU A 377 -1.13 47.84 14.14
C LEU A 377 -2.22 48.03 13.07
N ALA A 378 -2.51 49.27 12.65
CA ALA A 378 -3.57 49.52 11.68
C ALA A 378 -3.16 49.36 10.20
N GLN A 379 -1.87 49.14 9.87
CA GLN A 379 -1.42 49.19 8.47
C GLN A 379 -0.49 48.05 8.00
N ASN A 380 -0.02 47.13 8.86
CA ASN A 380 0.77 45.98 8.40
C ASN A 380 0.75 44.80 9.40
N PRO A 381 0.16 43.63 9.06
CA PRO A 381 0.09 42.47 9.97
C PRO A 381 1.37 41.63 10.04
N TYR A 382 2.42 41.95 9.27
CA TYR A 382 3.71 41.23 9.33
C TYR A 382 4.91 42.20 9.27
N PRO A 383 5.33 42.80 10.39
CA PRO A 383 6.57 43.57 10.43
C PRO A 383 7.76 42.60 10.33
N ARG A 384 8.68 42.87 9.39
CA ARG A 384 9.88 42.03 9.18
C ARG A 384 11.05 42.37 10.11
N ASP A 385 10.97 43.47 10.86
CA ASP A 385 12.02 43.89 11.78
C ASP A 385 11.44 44.16 13.17
N ILE A 386 11.89 43.39 14.16
CA ILE A 386 11.61 43.64 15.58
C ILE A 386 12.83 44.37 16.15
N VAL A 387 12.69 45.66 16.46
CA VAL A 387 13.74 46.45 17.12
C VAL A 387 13.52 46.43 18.63
N PHE A 388 14.48 45.89 19.38
CA PHE A 388 14.48 45.92 20.84
C PHE A 388 15.24 47.14 21.36
N TYR A 389 14.60 47.98 22.17
CA TYR A 389 15.28 49.02 22.93
C TYR A 389 15.57 48.52 24.35
N GLY A 390 16.85 48.32 24.66
CA GLY A 390 17.32 47.99 26.02
C GLY A 390 17.77 49.24 26.76
N THR A 391 17.18 49.53 27.93
CA THR A 391 17.70 50.58 28.83
C THR A 391 18.76 50.01 29.76
N ARG A 392 20.04 50.09 29.35
CA ARG A 392 21.22 50.55 30.12
C ARG A 392 22.51 49.89 29.63
N LYS A 393 23.54 50.74 29.59
CA LYS A 393 24.93 50.54 29.18
C LYS A 393 25.58 49.28 29.77
N SER A 394 26.08 48.39 28.92
CA SER A 394 27.46 47.88 28.97
C SER A 394 27.75 46.88 27.84
N HIS A 395 28.66 47.29 26.95
CA HIS A 395 29.61 46.50 26.15
C HIS A 395 29.15 45.24 25.38
N GLN A 396 29.18 45.41 24.05
CA GLN A 396 29.80 44.54 23.05
C GLN A 396 29.99 43.05 23.39
N THR A 397 29.28 42.17 22.70
CA THR A 397 29.80 41.41 21.53
C THR A 397 28.71 40.42 21.10
N LEU A 398 28.15 40.62 19.90
CA LEU A 398 27.30 39.63 19.23
C LEU A 398 27.82 39.52 17.80
N LEU A 399 28.52 38.43 17.53
CA LEU A 399 28.81 37.95 16.18
C LEU A 399 28.33 36.50 16.07
N GLN A 400 27.50 36.31 15.04
CA GLN A 400 26.92 35.11 14.44
C GLN A 400 25.84 34.34 15.21
#